data_AF-A0A9X1PU08-F1
#
_entry.id   AF-A0A9X1PU08-F1
#
_cell.length_a   1.000
_cell.length_b   1.000
_cell.length_c   1.000
_cell.angle_alpha   90.00
_cell.angle_beta   90.00
_cell.angle_gamma   90.00
#
_symmetry.space_group_name_H-M   'P 1'
#
loop_
_entity.id
_entity.type
_entity.pdbx_description
1 polymer ?
#
loop_
_entity_poly.entity_id
_entity_poly.type
_entity_poly.pdbx_seq_one_letter_code
_entity_poly.pdbx_strand_id
1 'polypeptide(L)'
;MQRGEVWWVEFDERRPVVLLSGDDASGIQVMQVVAPAGVDISGLGVEVAVGAMEGLPFEGVLRIAFPRPGFTPCTWLTTVSRDDLIERAGVLPSAKLSEIEDALRLGGLG
;
A
#
# COMPACT_ATOMS: atom_id res chain seq x y z
N MET A 1 12.89 -3.00 9.48
CA MET A 1 11.72 -2.68 8.64
C MET A 1 10.83 -1.73 9.42
N GLN A 2 10.45 -0.63 8.79
CA GLN A 2 9.70 0.45 9.42
C GLN A 2 8.49 0.84 8.58
N ARG A 3 7.41 1.25 9.26
CA ARG A 3 6.22 1.81 8.62
C ARG A 3 6.61 2.97 7.69
N GLY A 4 6.08 2.97 6.47
CA GLY A 4 6.37 3.95 5.43
C GLY A 4 7.56 3.62 4.53
N GLU A 5 8.35 2.58 4.84
CA GLU A 5 9.31 2.04 3.87
C GLU A 5 8.57 1.38 2.70
N VAL A 6 9.16 1.48 1.50
CA VAL A 6 8.67 0.84 0.28
C VAL A 6 9.65 -0.24 -0.13
N TRP A 7 9.14 -1.44 -0.37
CA TRP A 7 9.94 -2.64 -0.62
C TRP A 7 9.43 -3.40 -1.83
N TRP A 8 10.34 -4.09 -2.50
CA TRP A 8 10.02 -5.13 -3.46
C TRP A 8 9.81 -6.45 -2.72
N VAL A 9 8.67 -7.09 -3.00
CA VAL A 9 8.32 -8.43 -2.53
C VAL A 9 8.31 -9.38 -3.71
N GLU A 10 8.76 -10.61 -3.50
CA GLU A 10 8.57 -11.71 -4.46
C GLU A 10 7.33 -12.51 -4.06
N PHE A 11 6.27 -12.40 -4.86
CA PHE A 11 5.14 -13.31 -4.79
C PHE A 11 5.26 -14.34 -5.92
N ASP A 12 4.27 -14.37 -6.81
CA ASP A 12 4.35 -14.99 -8.14
C ASP A 12 5.25 -14.18 -9.10
N GLU A 13 5.22 -12.87 -8.92
CA GLU A 13 6.00 -11.86 -9.62
C GLU A 13 6.48 -10.81 -8.62
N ARG A 14 7.57 -10.13 -8.96
CA ARG A 14 8.11 -9.02 -8.16
C ARG A 14 7.15 -7.83 -8.13
N ARG A 15 6.66 -7.47 -6.94
CA ARG A 15 5.66 -6.40 -6.75
C ARG A 15 6.13 -5.40 -5.68
N PRO A 16 5.92 -4.08 -5.88
CA PRO A 16 6.23 -3.10 -4.86
C PRO A 16 5.13 -3.05 -3.79
N VAL A 17 5.53 -2.91 -2.54
CA VAL A 17 4.62 -2.78 -1.39
C VAL A 17 5.07 -1.68 -0.45
N VAL A 18 4.11 -1.04 0.22
CA VAL A 18 4.35 -0.10 1.32
C VAL A 18 4.17 -0.83 2.64
N LEU A 19 5.14 -0.72 3.54
CA LEU A 19 5.03 -1.28 4.89
C LEU A 19 4.08 -0.42 5.74
N LEU A 20 3.04 -1.04 6.27
CA LEU A 20 2.06 -0.40 7.16
C LEU A 20 2.34 -0.75 8.63
N SER A 21 2.93 -1.90 8.95
CA SER A 21 3.40 -2.18 10.31
C SER A 21 4.92 -2.24 10.39
N GLY A 22 5.43 -2.24 11.63
CA GLY A 22 6.79 -2.70 11.88
C GLY A 22 6.89 -4.23 11.76
N ASP A 23 8.12 -4.71 11.87
CA ASP A 23 8.44 -6.14 12.00
C ASP A 23 8.13 -6.60 13.43
N ASP A 24 7.02 -7.32 13.59
CA ASP A 24 6.62 -7.93 14.87
C ASP A 24 6.30 -9.43 14.70
N ALA A 25 5.96 -10.10 15.81
CA ALA A 25 5.73 -11.55 15.82
C ALA A 25 4.54 -12.00 14.95
N SER A 26 3.66 -11.08 14.54
CA SER A 26 2.52 -11.36 13.67
C SER A 26 2.82 -11.18 12.18
N GLY A 27 4.04 -10.75 11.84
CA GLY A 27 4.48 -10.43 10.49
C GLY A 27 4.39 -8.94 10.19
N ILE A 28 4.56 -8.60 8.91
CA ILE A 28 4.59 -7.21 8.45
C ILE A 28 3.37 -6.97 7.57
N GLN A 29 2.47 -6.12 8.03
CA GLN A 29 1.34 -5.66 7.24
C GLN A 29 1.86 -4.77 6.11
N VAL A 30 1.49 -5.12 4.88
CA VAL A 30 1.91 -4.41 3.68
C VAL A 30 0.72 -4.16 2.77
N MET A 31 0.83 -3.10 1.98
CA MET A 31 -0.13 -2.82 0.92
C MET A 31 0.58 -2.72 -0.41
N GLN A 32 0.07 -3.45 -1.41
CA GLN A 32 0.66 -3.48 -2.73
C GLN A 32 0.42 -2.17 -3.49
N VAL A 33 1.46 -1.68 -4.16
CA VAL A 33 1.36 -0.63 -5.18
C VAL A 33 0.92 -1.26 -6.50
N VAL A 34 -0.16 -0.75 -7.08
CA VAL A 34 -0.76 -1.27 -8.32
C VAL A 34 -0.87 -0.19 -9.39
N ALA A 35 -1.16 -0.59 -10.62
CA ALA A 35 -1.51 0.36 -11.67
C ALA A 35 -2.80 1.12 -11.33
N PRO A 36 -2.92 2.41 -11.67
CA PRO A 36 -4.15 3.19 -11.51
C PRO A 36 -5.36 2.53 -12.20
N ALA A 37 -6.58 2.80 -11.71
CA ALA A 37 -7.78 2.18 -12.27
C ALA A 37 -8.06 2.61 -13.71
N GLY A 38 -7.61 3.82 -14.09
CA GLY A 38 -7.85 4.39 -15.42
C GLY A 38 -9.31 4.80 -15.69
N VAL A 39 -10.18 4.67 -14.69
CA VAL A 39 -11.60 5.03 -14.71
C VAL A 39 -11.97 5.74 -13.42
N ASP A 40 -13.09 6.46 -13.42
CA ASP A 40 -13.61 7.06 -12.21
C ASP A 40 -14.11 5.98 -11.24
N ILE A 41 -13.48 5.93 -10.06
CA ILE A 41 -13.85 5.04 -8.96
C ILE A 41 -14.44 5.82 -7.78
N SER A 42 -14.80 7.08 -7.98
CA SER A 42 -15.34 7.95 -6.93
C SER A 42 -16.52 7.28 -6.23
N GLY A 43 -16.45 7.23 -4.90
CA GLY A 43 -17.43 6.56 -4.05
C GLY A 43 -17.21 5.05 -3.88
N LEU A 44 -16.48 4.37 -4.75
CA LEU A 44 -16.07 2.96 -4.56
C LEU A 44 -14.78 2.85 -3.76
N GLY A 45 -13.91 3.85 -3.85
CA GLY A 45 -12.65 3.90 -3.12
C GLY A 45 -11.86 5.16 -3.43
N VAL A 46 -10.60 5.14 -3.01
CA VAL A 46 -9.61 6.19 -3.25
C VAL A 46 -8.29 5.57 -3.70
N GLU A 47 -7.59 6.27 -4.59
CA GLU A 47 -6.22 5.94 -5.00
C GLU A 47 -5.27 7.01 -4.46
N VAL A 48 -4.25 6.58 -3.71
CA VAL A 48 -3.16 7.43 -3.27
C VAL A 48 -1.96 7.19 -4.17
N ALA A 49 -1.59 8.18 -4.97
CA ALA A 49 -0.46 8.09 -5.88
C ALA A 49 0.87 8.08 -5.11
N VAL A 50 1.77 7.18 -5.53
CA VAL A 50 3.15 7.09 -5.09
C VAL A 50 4.06 6.89 -6.30
N GLY A 51 5.18 7.60 -6.33
CA GLY A 51 6.14 7.40 -7.40
C GLY A 51 7.40 8.24 -7.32
N ALA A 52 7.85 8.76 -8.45
CA ALA A 52 9.11 9.50 -8.55
C ALA A 52 9.12 10.76 -7.65
N MET A 53 7.95 11.38 -7.42
CA MET A 53 7.82 12.52 -6.51
C MET A 53 8.18 12.18 -5.06
N GLU A 54 7.99 10.93 -4.64
CA GLU A 54 8.36 10.40 -3.33
C GLU A 54 9.73 9.70 -3.34
N GLY A 55 10.46 9.76 -4.46
CA GLY A 55 11.78 9.16 -4.62
C GLY A 55 11.77 7.67 -4.99
N LEU A 56 10.65 7.14 -5.49
CA LEU A 56 10.53 5.75 -5.90
C LEU A 56 10.93 5.54 -7.38
N PRO A 57 11.43 4.35 -7.76
CA PRO A 57 11.86 4.05 -9.14
C PRO A 57 10.70 3.62 -10.07
N PHE A 58 9.45 3.80 -9.65
CA PHE A 58 8.24 3.40 -10.39
C PHE A 58 7.10 4.37 -10.12
N GLU A 59 6.02 4.24 -10.88
CA GLU A 59 4.74 4.95 -10.65
C GLU A 59 3.64 3.95 -10.31
N GLY A 60 2.72 4.35 -9.44
CA GLY A 60 1.55 3.55 -9.13
C GLY A 60 0.67 4.18 -8.05
N VAL A 61 -0.28 3.39 -7.56
CA VAL A 61 -1.22 3.81 -6.52
C VAL A 61 -1.36 2.76 -5.44
N LEU A 62 -1.59 3.19 -4.21
CA LEU A 62 -2.29 2.39 -3.21
C LEU A 62 -3.80 2.59 -3.42
N ARG A 63 -4.53 1.50 -3.67
CA ARG A 63 -5.98 1.54 -3.88
C ARG A 63 -6.73 1.03 -2.65
N ILE A 64 -7.49 1.91 -2.00
CA ILE A 64 -8.30 1.59 -0.82
C ILE A 64 -9.76 1.60 -1.23
N ALA A 65 -10.44 0.46 -1.12
CA ALA A 65 -11.88 0.38 -1.34
C ALA A 65 -12.66 0.85 -0.10
N PHE A 66 -13.77 1.56 -0.31
CA PHE A 66 -14.67 1.95 0.77
C PHE A 66 -15.57 0.78 1.19
N PRO A 67 -15.81 0.58 2.49
CA PRO A 67 -16.68 -0.48 2.98
C PRO A 67 -18.12 -0.22 2.51
N ARG A 68 -18.75 -1.23 1.90
CA ARG A 68 -20.13 -1.15 1.40
C ARG A 68 -20.88 -2.44 1.75
N PRO A 69 -22.12 -2.35 2.27
CA PRO A 69 -22.93 -3.54 2.53
C PRO A 69 -23.10 -4.39 1.27
N GLY A 70 -22.83 -5.69 1.38
CA GLY A 70 -22.97 -6.64 0.27
C GLY A 70 -21.78 -6.68 -0.72
N PHE A 71 -20.72 -5.90 -0.50
CA PHE A 71 -19.51 -5.93 -1.31
C PHE A 71 -18.29 -6.34 -0.48
N THR A 72 -17.41 -7.14 -1.07
CA THR A 72 -16.09 -7.43 -0.48
C THR A 72 -15.10 -6.36 -0.94
N PRO A 73 -14.46 -5.59 -0.03
CA PRO A 73 -13.46 -4.60 -0.41
C PRO A 73 -12.25 -5.28 -1.07
N CYS A 74 -11.86 -4.82 -2.26
CA CYS A 74 -10.68 -5.32 -2.98
C CYS A 74 -9.43 -4.48 -2.68
N THR A 75 -9.14 -4.24 -1.41
CA THR A 75 -7.90 -3.56 -0.98
C THR A 75 -6.77 -4.59 -0.96
N TRP A 76 -5.65 -4.30 -1.64
CA TRP A 76 -4.48 -5.19 -1.69
C TRP A 76 -3.63 -5.14 -0.40
N LEU A 77 -4.28 -5.40 0.73
CA LEU A 77 -3.69 -5.43 2.07
C LEU A 77 -3.42 -6.88 2.46
N THR A 78 -2.19 -7.19 2.82
CA THR A 78 -1.79 -8.53 3.26
C THR A 78 -0.72 -8.45 4.33
N THR A 79 -0.38 -9.60 4.91
CA THR A 79 0.74 -9.75 5.85
C THR A 79 1.81 -10.62 5.20
N VAL A 80 3.05 -10.17 5.24
CA VAL A 80 4.22 -10.90 4.73
C VAL A 80 5.21 -11.16 5.86
N SER A 81 6.09 -12.13 5.65
CA SER A 81 7.27 -12.33 6.48
C SER A 81 8.40 -11.40 6.05
N ARG A 82 9.40 -11.26 6.92
CA ARG A 82 10.65 -10.56 6.57
C ARG A 82 11.35 -11.18 5.36
N ASP A 83 11.27 -12.49 5.19
CA ASP A 83 11.98 -13.22 4.13
C ASP A 83 11.37 -12.97 2.74
N ASP A 84 10.12 -12.49 2.68
CA ASP A 84 9.45 -12.12 1.43
C ASP A 84 9.93 -10.76 0.90
N LEU A 85 10.56 -9.93 1.74
CA LEU A 85 11.02 -8.58 1.39
C LEU A 85 12.45 -8.60 0.85
N ILE A 86 12.61 -8.38 -0.45
CA ILE A 86 13.90 -8.52 -1.15
C ILE A 86 14.74 -7.24 -1.05
N GLU A 87 14.19 -6.13 -1.56
CA GLU A 87 14.96 -4.91 -1.78
C GLU A 87 14.14 -3.69 -1.40
N ARG A 88 14.71 -2.80 -0.59
CA ARG A 88 14.08 -1.53 -0.25
C ARG A 88 14.17 -0.57 -1.46
N ALA A 89 13.02 -0.14 -1.96
CA ALA A 89 12.91 0.82 -3.06
C ALA A 89 12.98 2.28 -2.61
N GLY A 90 12.56 2.58 -1.38
CA GLY A 90 12.57 3.94 -0.84
C GLY A 90 11.88 4.06 0.51
N VAL A 91 11.71 5.29 0.97
CA VAL A 91 10.97 5.63 2.19
C VAL A 91 10.06 6.80 1.88
N LEU A 92 8.77 6.65 2.14
CA LEU A 92 7.79 7.70 1.86
C LEU A 92 8.00 8.89 2.82
N PRO A 93 7.87 10.13 2.33
CA PRO A 93 7.80 11.30 3.20
C PRO A 93 6.65 11.18 4.19
N SER A 94 6.80 11.76 5.39
CA SER A 94 5.78 11.73 6.45
C SER A 94 4.42 12.27 5.98
N ALA A 95 4.42 13.32 5.15
CA ALA A 95 3.21 13.89 4.56
C ALA A 95 2.46 12.87 3.69
N LYS A 96 3.17 12.10 2.85
CA LYS A 96 2.58 11.04 2.03
C LYS A 96 2.07 9.89 2.89
N LEU A 97 2.82 9.51 3.93
CA LEU A 97 2.37 8.47 4.86
C LEU A 97 1.08 8.88 5.58
N SER A 98 0.94 10.16 5.95
CA SER A 98 -0.30 10.69 6.53
C SER A 98 -1.47 10.63 5.54
N GLU A 99 -1.24 10.94 4.26
CA GLU A 99 -2.27 10.80 3.21
C GLU A 99 -2.77 9.35 3.09
N ILE A 100 -1.85 8.38 3.15
CA ILE A 100 -2.17 6.95 3.15
C ILE A 100 -2.97 6.57 4.40
N GLU A 101 -2.60 7.09 5.56
CA GLU A 101 -3.32 6.85 6.82
C GLU A 101 -4.75 7.36 6.78
N ASP A 102 -4.96 8.56 6.25
CA ASP A 102 -6.29 9.13 6.08
C ASP A 102 -7.12 8.28 5.13
N ALA A 103 -6.54 7.80 4.02
CA ALA A 103 -7.19 6.88 3.10
C ALA A 103 -7.56 5.54 3.75
N LEU A 104 -6.68 4.96 4.57
CA LEU A 104 -6.96 3.73 5.31
C LEU A 104 -8.10 3.91 6.32
N ARG A 105 -8.17 5.03 7.03
CA ARG A 105 -9.30 5.36 7.93
C ARG A 105 -10.62 5.45 7.15
N LEU A 106 -10.61 6.08 5.98
CA LEU A 106 -11.80 6.12 5.10
C LEU A 106 -12.23 4.72 4.62
N GLY A 107 -11.27 3.80 4.42
CA GLY A 107 -11.51 2.40 4.10
C GLY A 107 -11.92 1.52 5.29
N GLY A 108 -11.94 2.05 6.52
CA GLY A 108 -12.20 1.28 7.74
C GLY A 108 -11.06 0.33 8.13
N LEU A 109 -9.82 0.66 7.74
CA LEU A 109 -8.61 -0.15 7.92
C LEU A 109 -7.56 0.49 8.85
N GLY A 110 -7.89 1.62 9.49
CA GLY A 110 -6.98 2.41 10.33
C GLY A 110 -7.52 2.71 11.72
#